data_AF-K3W6V3-F1
#
_entry.id   AF-K3W6V3-F1
#
_cell.length_a   1.000
_cell.length_b   1.000
_cell.length_c   1.000
_cell.angle_alpha   90.00
_cell.angle_beta   90.00
_cell.angle_gamma   90.00
#
_symmetry.space_group_name_H-M   'P 1'
#
loop_
_entity.id
_entity.type
_entity.pdbx_description
1 polymer ?
#
loop_
_entity_poly.entity_id
_entity_poly.type
_entity_poly.pdbx_seq_one_letter_code
_entity_poly.pdbx_strand_id
1 'polypeptide(L)'
;MALTSLPDDVLARMLAFAAPRDVEAVAVASKAVARHVLPRFPIWKRIFCARWAILNFPLDGADDERDAIDVEIDPRLRAQLPSSCSESRMFQLLAHAITPVPSYADIRATMLSRRGPGFGMMEHTIAHLNRDLSVCTLNSRRGCGARAVDIAFTGQFPGGNRSVRANTSIPPTFRVQVYKQRIPHSDSRFKYQIGVTASGYFEISIAPRKQEQQQRQPRISGSDLTSIGVGTDHFCLVGKQPGWDRHSFGYHGDDGQYYHKTGY
;
A
#
# COMPACT_ATOMS: atom_id res chain seq x y z
N MET A 1 -14.52 31.96 21.09
CA MET A 1 -15.12 30.71 21.61
C MET A 1 -13.97 29.79 22.01
N ALA A 2 -13.92 29.30 23.25
CA ALA A 2 -12.82 28.44 23.69
C ALA A 2 -13.03 27.00 23.21
N LEU A 3 -11.98 26.28 22.82
CA LEU A 3 -12.10 24.88 22.35
C LEU A 3 -12.76 23.96 23.38
N THR A 4 -12.62 24.30 24.67
CA THR A 4 -13.20 23.59 25.82
C THR A 4 -14.69 23.86 26.03
N SER A 5 -15.31 24.79 25.29
CA SER A 5 -16.76 25.00 25.34
C SER A 5 -17.53 24.09 24.38
N LEU A 6 -16.83 23.28 23.59
CA LEU A 6 -17.44 22.29 22.71
C LEU A 6 -17.76 21.01 23.49
N PRO A 7 -18.85 20.30 23.15
CA PRO A 7 -19.09 18.95 23.63
C PRO A 7 -17.92 18.00 23.33
N ASP A 8 -17.64 17.07 24.24
CA ASP A 8 -16.51 16.14 24.14
C ASP A 8 -16.51 15.32 22.83
N ASP A 9 -17.68 14.92 22.35
CA ASP A 9 -17.85 14.15 21.11
C ASP A 9 -17.52 14.98 19.86
N VAL A 10 -17.93 16.25 19.84
CA VAL A 10 -17.57 17.19 18.77
C VAL A 10 -16.07 17.42 18.76
N LEU A 11 -15.48 17.64 19.95
CA LEU A 11 -14.05 17.83 20.09
C LEU A 11 -13.26 16.57 19.68
N ALA A 12 -13.73 15.38 20.04
CA ALA A 12 -13.14 14.12 19.63
C ALA A 12 -13.20 13.92 18.10
N ARG A 13 -14.33 14.25 17.46
CA ARG A 13 -14.45 14.22 16.00
C ARG A 13 -13.46 15.17 15.33
N MET A 14 -13.30 16.40 15.83
CA MET A 14 -12.33 17.36 15.31
C MET A 14 -10.89 16.86 15.44
N LEU A 15 -10.52 16.36 16.62
CA LEU A 15 -9.16 15.87 16.89
C LEU A 15 -8.82 14.61 16.07
N ALA A 16 -9.80 13.80 15.69
CA ALA A 16 -9.58 12.63 14.83
C ALA A 16 -9.08 12.98 13.42
N PHE A 17 -9.26 14.22 12.96
CA PHE A 17 -8.74 14.71 11.67
C PHE A 17 -7.45 15.53 11.80
N ALA A 18 -6.99 15.81 13.02
CA ALA A 18 -5.79 16.59 13.26
C ALA A 18 -4.51 15.75 13.06
N ALA A 19 -3.37 16.42 12.83
CA ALA A 19 -2.10 15.70 12.78
C ALA A 19 -1.74 15.17 14.18
N PRO A 20 -0.99 14.06 14.29
CA PRO A 20 -0.54 13.50 15.57
C PRO A 20 0.04 14.55 16.52
N ARG A 21 0.92 15.43 16.01
CA ARG A 21 1.57 16.47 16.82
C ARG A 21 0.61 17.54 17.33
N ASP A 22 -0.44 17.85 16.57
CA ASP A 22 -1.44 18.84 16.97
C ASP A 22 -2.29 18.30 18.11
N VAL A 23 -2.68 17.02 18.05
CA VAL A 23 -3.41 16.36 19.13
C VAL A 23 -2.59 16.32 20.42
N GLU A 24 -1.29 16.06 20.32
CA GLU A 24 -0.36 16.13 21.46
C GLU A 24 -0.26 17.56 22.02
N ALA A 25 -0.11 18.56 21.16
CA ALA A 25 -0.06 19.96 21.57
C ALA A 25 -1.35 20.38 22.30
N VAL A 26 -2.52 19.98 21.79
CA VAL A 26 -3.81 20.27 22.43
C VAL A 26 -3.94 19.53 23.76
N ALA A 27 -3.45 18.29 23.87
CA ALA A 27 -3.45 17.54 25.13
C ALA A 27 -2.57 18.19 26.19
N VAL A 28 -1.42 18.76 25.80
CA VAL A 28 -0.57 19.55 26.70
C VAL A 28 -1.27 20.85 27.11
N ALA A 29 -1.93 21.53 26.16
CA ALA A 29 -2.60 22.80 26.41
C ALA A 29 -3.92 22.67 27.21
N SER A 30 -4.57 21.50 27.19
CA SER A 30 -5.89 21.29 27.79
C SER A 30 -5.96 20.00 28.62
N LYS A 31 -6.06 20.17 29.94
CA LYS A 31 -6.32 19.06 30.88
C LYS A 31 -7.61 18.32 30.55
N ALA A 32 -8.64 19.02 30.06
CA ALA A 32 -9.90 18.40 29.68
C ALA A 32 -9.70 17.43 28.51
N VAL A 33 -8.95 17.83 27.50
CA VAL A 33 -8.61 16.95 26.37
C VAL A 33 -7.78 15.76 26.83
N ALA A 34 -6.72 16.01 27.61
CA ALA A 34 -5.83 14.95 28.08
C ALA A 34 -6.51 13.91 28.99
N ARG A 35 -7.43 14.35 29.86
CA ARG A 35 -8.02 13.50 30.91
C ARG A 35 -9.41 12.96 30.59
N HIS A 36 -10.18 13.65 29.75
CA HIS A 36 -11.58 13.28 29.48
C HIS A 36 -11.81 12.86 28.04
N VAL A 37 -11.18 13.55 27.08
CA VAL A 37 -11.42 13.27 25.65
C VAL A 37 -10.55 12.11 25.14
N LEU A 38 -9.22 12.21 25.24
CA LEU A 38 -8.31 11.19 24.70
C LEU A 38 -8.50 9.77 25.29
N PRO A 39 -8.81 9.60 26.60
CA PRO A 39 -9.04 8.27 27.15
C PRO A 39 -10.40 7.67 26.77
N ARG A 40 -11.41 8.51 26.47
CA ARG A 40 -12.79 8.09 26.23
C ARG A 40 -13.06 7.75 24.76
N PHE A 41 -12.39 8.43 23.84
CA PHE A 41 -12.64 8.28 22.41
C PHE A 41 -11.44 7.63 21.70
N PRO A 42 -11.65 6.78 20.68
CA PRO A 42 -10.58 6.08 19.96
C PRO A 42 -9.85 7.00 18.95
N ILE A 43 -9.49 8.21 19.37
CA ILE A 43 -8.92 9.26 18.50
C ILE A 43 -7.62 8.80 17.86
N TRP A 44 -6.70 8.21 18.63
CA TRP A 44 -5.43 7.72 18.10
C TRP A 44 -5.58 6.55 17.12
N LYS A 45 -6.58 5.69 17.31
CA LYS A 45 -6.92 4.61 16.37
C LYS A 45 -7.40 5.19 15.03
N ARG A 46 -8.28 6.21 15.08
CA ARG A 46 -8.75 6.92 13.87
C ARG A 46 -7.60 7.63 13.14
N ILE A 47 -6.74 8.34 13.88
CA ILE A 47 -5.55 9.01 13.33
C ILE A 47 -4.61 7.99 12.68
N PHE A 48 -4.40 6.84 13.33
CA PHE A 48 -3.61 5.74 12.76
C PHE A 48 -4.19 5.29 11.41
N CYS A 49 -5.48 4.96 11.34
CA CYS A 49 -6.14 4.50 10.13
C CYS A 49 -6.06 5.54 9.00
N ALA A 50 -6.38 6.80 9.31
CA ALA A 50 -6.33 7.88 8.33
C ALA A 50 -4.91 8.10 7.79
N ARG A 51 -3.90 8.11 8.67
CA ARG A 51 -2.51 8.29 8.28
C ARG A 51 -1.97 7.08 7.50
N TRP A 52 -2.37 5.86 7.88
CA TRP A 52 -2.07 4.65 7.12
C TRP A 52 -2.64 4.76 5.69
N ALA A 53 -3.91 5.13 5.54
CA ALA A 53 -4.55 5.27 4.23
C ALA A 53 -3.89 6.34 3.34
N ILE A 54 -3.41 7.44 3.94
CA ILE A 54 -2.70 8.50 3.22
C ILE A 54 -1.35 8.02 2.67
N LEU A 55 -0.57 7.27 3.46
CA LEU A 55 0.78 6.85 3.08
C LEU A 55 0.81 5.53 2.29
N ASN A 56 -0.13 4.63 2.60
CA ASN A 56 -0.19 3.26 2.13
C ASN A 56 -1.54 3.04 1.42
N PHE A 57 -2.35 2.10 1.88
CA PHE A 57 -3.66 1.76 1.32
C PHE A 57 -4.79 1.93 2.34
N PRO A 58 -6.03 2.23 1.89
CA PRO A 58 -7.16 2.33 2.79
C PRO A 58 -7.45 0.99 3.47
N LEU A 59 -7.87 1.06 4.74
CA LEU A 59 -8.37 -0.10 5.46
C LEU A 59 -9.88 -0.17 5.24
N ASP A 60 -10.32 -0.95 4.25
CA ASP A 60 -11.74 -1.04 3.87
C ASP A 60 -12.63 -1.22 5.11
N GLY A 61 -13.71 -0.43 5.22
CA GLY A 61 -14.65 -0.49 6.35
C GLY A 61 -14.14 0.03 7.69
N ALA A 62 -12.87 0.48 7.82
CA ALA A 62 -12.37 1.02 9.10
C ALA A 62 -13.00 2.36 9.48
N ASP A 63 -13.50 3.12 8.51
CA ASP A 63 -14.14 4.43 8.70
C ASP A 63 -15.68 4.36 8.65
N ASP A 64 -16.27 3.17 8.44
CA ASP A 64 -17.73 2.99 8.42
C ASP A 64 -18.28 3.00 9.85
N GLU A 65 -19.07 4.01 10.22
CA GLU A 65 -19.66 4.10 11.57
C GLU A 65 -20.76 3.04 11.81
N ARG A 66 -21.33 2.42 10.76
CA ARG A 66 -22.43 1.45 10.86
C ARG A 66 -21.95 0.00 10.86
N ASP A 67 -20.85 -0.29 10.17
CA ASP A 67 -20.23 -1.63 10.10
C ASP A 67 -18.70 -1.54 10.10
N ALA A 68 -18.17 -0.99 11.19
CA ALA A 68 -16.73 -0.79 11.34
C ALA A 68 -15.99 -2.14 11.33
N ILE A 69 -15.06 -2.30 10.38
CA ILE A 69 -14.14 -3.44 10.40
C ILE A 69 -13.21 -3.31 11.61
N ASP A 70 -13.03 -4.43 12.33
CA ASP A 70 -12.17 -4.48 13.50
C ASP A 70 -10.70 -4.24 13.12
N VAL A 71 -10.14 -3.16 13.66
CA VAL A 71 -8.71 -2.87 13.63
C VAL A 71 -8.15 -3.12 15.02
N GLU A 72 -7.23 -4.07 15.16
CA GLU A 72 -6.70 -4.52 16.46
C GLU A 72 -5.17 -4.52 16.46
N ILE A 73 -4.57 -4.38 17.63
CA ILE A 73 -3.14 -4.56 17.81
C ILE A 73 -2.84 -6.05 17.92
N ASP A 74 -1.84 -6.53 17.17
CA ASP A 74 -1.39 -7.93 17.25
C ASP A 74 -1.08 -8.30 18.72
N PRO A 75 -1.64 -9.39 19.27
CA PRO A 75 -1.44 -9.78 20.66
C PRO A 75 0.04 -9.93 21.04
N ARG A 76 0.89 -10.35 20.11
CA ARG A 76 2.33 -10.49 20.32
C ARG A 76 2.99 -9.14 20.49
N LEU A 77 2.61 -8.14 19.69
CA LEU A 77 3.07 -6.77 19.85
C LEU A 77 2.57 -6.17 21.17
N ARG A 78 1.29 -6.39 21.49
CA ARG A 78 0.70 -5.96 22.77
C ARG A 78 1.46 -6.53 23.97
N ALA A 79 1.88 -7.79 23.91
CA ALA A 79 2.66 -8.44 24.96
C ALA A 79 4.08 -7.87 25.15
N GLN A 80 4.63 -7.14 24.16
CA GLN A 80 5.93 -6.46 24.29
C GLN A 80 5.83 -5.09 24.97
N LEU A 81 4.62 -4.59 25.20
CA LEU A 81 4.39 -3.29 25.83
C LEU A 81 4.04 -3.46 27.31
N PRO A 82 4.37 -2.48 28.17
CA PRO A 82 3.95 -2.51 29.57
C PRO A 82 2.44 -2.73 29.69
N SER A 83 2.00 -3.52 30.67
CA SER A 83 0.57 -3.78 30.91
C SER A 83 -0.23 -2.51 31.23
N SER A 84 0.43 -1.45 31.71
CA SER A 84 -0.14 -0.12 31.93
C SER A 84 -0.30 0.72 30.66
N CYS A 85 0.24 0.27 29.52
CA CYS A 85 0.12 0.97 28.26
C CYS A 85 -1.30 0.81 27.72
N SER A 86 -2.06 1.89 27.72
CA SER A 86 -3.42 1.89 27.16
C SER A 86 -3.40 1.68 25.66
N GLU A 87 -4.47 1.11 25.09
CA GLU A 87 -4.59 0.93 23.64
C GLU A 87 -4.48 2.28 22.90
N SER A 88 -5.04 3.34 23.45
CA SER A 88 -4.91 4.71 22.95
C SER A 88 -3.44 5.14 22.82
N ARG A 89 -2.60 4.84 23.82
CA ARG A 89 -1.15 5.11 23.78
C ARG A 89 -0.43 4.23 22.75
N MET A 90 -0.83 2.97 22.60
CA MET A 90 -0.23 2.10 21.58
C MET A 90 -0.49 2.63 20.16
N PHE A 91 -1.73 3.00 19.85
CA PHE A 91 -2.08 3.61 18.56
C PHE A 91 -1.39 4.96 18.35
N GLN A 92 -1.18 5.75 19.41
CA GLN A 92 -0.39 6.98 19.32
C GLN A 92 1.04 6.69 18.83
N LEU A 93 1.73 5.75 19.47
CA LEU A 93 3.09 5.35 19.08
C LEU A 93 3.11 4.83 17.64
N LEU A 94 2.16 3.96 17.30
CA LEU A 94 2.04 3.38 15.97
C LEU A 94 1.76 4.45 14.90
N ALA A 95 0.92 5.45 15.18
CA ALA A 95 0.60 6.52 14.24
C ALA A 95 1.84 7.35 13.88
N HIS A 96 2.75 7.58 14.84
CA HIS A 96 4.04 8.23 14.56
C HIS A 96 5.03 7.33 13.81
N ALA A 97 4.96 6.01 14.03
CA ALA A 97 5.86 5.04 13.43
C ALA A 97 5.47 4.59 12.00
N ILE A 98 4.34 5.05 11.45
CA ILE A 98 3.92 4.68 10.09
C ILE A 98 4.94 5.21 9.08
N THR A 99 5.47 4.29 8.28
CA THR A 99 6.27 4.56 7.08
C THR A 99 5.54 4.07 5.83
N PRO A 100 5.85 4.61 4.64
CA PRO A 100 5.40 4.03 3.39
C PRO A 100 5.79 2.54 3.27
N VAL A 101 4.88 1.71 2.77
CA VAL A 101 5.13 0.30 2.41
C VAL A 101 4.77 0.05 0.95
N PRO A 102 5.37 -0.96 0.29
CA PRO A 102 5.01 -1.35 -1.06
C PRO A 102 3.51 -1.64 -1.15
N SER A 103 2.76 -0.73 -1.79
CA SER A 103 1.29 -0.77 -1.80
C SER A 103 0.73 -0.70 -3.22
N TYR A 104 1.50 -0.10 -4.14
CA TYR A 104 1.05 0.20 -5.50
C TYR A 104 2.16 -0.05 -6.51
N ALA A 105 1.77 -0.27 -7.76
CA ALA A 105 2.69 -0.36 -8.88
C ALA A 105 3.16 1.04 -9.33
N ASP A 106 4.48 1.20 -9.53
CA ASP A 106 5.10 2.41 -10.09
C ASP A 106 5.19 2.33 -11.61
N ILE A 107 4.04 2.55 -12.27
CA ILE A 107 3.98 2.56 -13.74
C ILE A 107 4.87 3.66 -14.31
N ARG A 108 4.97 4.81 -13.63
CA ARG A 108 5.76 5.95 -14.11
C ARG A 108 7.25 5.61 -14.19
N ALA A 109 7.80 4.85 -13.24
CA ALA A 109 9.21 4.45 -13.29
C ALA A 109 9.55 3.65 -14.56
N THR A 110 8.71 2.67 -14.92
CA THR A 110 8.91 1.90 -16.16
C THR A 110 8.75 2.82 -17.37
N MET A 111 7.76 3.72 -17.36
CA MET A 111 7.52 4.63 -18.48
C MET A 111 8.63 5.67 -18.67
N LEU A 112 9.30 6.12 -17.60
CA LEU A 112 10.47 7.01 -17.68
C LEU A 112 11.72 6.28 -18.18
N SER A 113 11.86 5.00 -17.81
CA SER A 113 12.96 4.14 -18.28
C SER A 113 12.93 3.91 -19.80
N ARG A 114 11.80 4.22 -20.47
CA ARG A 114 11.64 4.19 -21.94
C ARG A 114 12.47 5.25 -22.69
N ARG A 115 13.01 6.27 -22.03
CA ARG A 115 13.68 7.40 -22.71
C ARG A 115 15.14 7.10 -23.11
N GLY A 116 15.62 5.87 -22.93
CA GLY A 116 16.93 5.44 -23.41
C GLY A 116 16.96 5.24 -24.94
N PRO A 117 18.12 5.45 -25.60
CA PRO A 117 18.26 5.19 -27.03
C PRO A 117 18.05 3.70 -27.33
N GLY A 118 17.14 3.37 -28.25
CA GLY A 118 16.94 2.01 -28.77
C GLY A 118 15.57 1.35 -28.48
N PHE A 119 14.69 1.95 -27.67
CA PHE A 119 13.37 1.38 -27.36
C PHE A 119 12.23 2.22 -27.95
N GLY A 120 11.39 1.61 -28.79
CA GLY A 120 10.28 2.29 -29.46
C GLY A 120 9.12 2.61 -28.50
N MET A 121 8.50 3.80 -28.68
CA MET A 121 7.37 4.27 -27.87
C MET A 121 6.15 3.32 -27.82
N MET A 122 6.02 2.43 -28.81
CA MET A 122 4.88 1.53 -29.03
C MET A 122 5.01 0.15 -28.34
N GLU A 123 6.18 -0.21 -27.82
CA GLU A 123 6.50 -1.59 -27.42
C GLU A 123 6.28 -1.92 -25.93
N HIS A 124 6.28 -0.93 -25.03
CA HIS A 124 6.34 -1.16 -23.58
C HIS A 124 5.24 -0.46 -22.79
N THR A 125 3.98 -0.50 -23.24
CA THR A 125 2.91 0.29 -22.60
C THR A 125 2.35 -0.49 -21.42
N ILE A 126 2.05 0.21 -20.33
CA ILE A 126 1.39 -0.37 -19.17
C ILE A 126 0.13 0.44 -18.92
N ALA A 127 -1.00 -0.24 -18.94
CA ALA A 127 -2.30 0.34 -18.62
C ALA A 127 -2.64 0.09 -17.15
N HIS A 128 -3.20 1.11 -16.52
CA HIS A 128 -3.91 0.95 -15.26
C HIS A 128 -5.24 0.24 -15.54
N LEU A 129 -5.56 -0.81 -14.77
CA LEU A 129 -6.84 -1.52 -14.90
C LEU A 129 -7.84 -1.17 -13.79
N ASN A 130 -7.41 -0.44 -12.76
CA ASN A 130 -8.27 -0.07 -11.63
C ASN A 130 -9.54 0.65 -12.09
N ARG A 131 -10.69 0.23 -11.53
CA ARG A 131 -11.99 0.90 -11.72
C ARG A 131 -12.06 2.28 -11.04
N ASP A 132 -11.22 2.54 -10.04
CA ASP A 132 -11.32 3.71 -9.14
C ASP A 132 -10.62 4.98 -9.61
N LEU A 133 -10.15 5.03 -10.86
CA LEU A 133 -9.60 6.26 -11.44
C LEU A 133 -10.61 7.43 -11.38
N SER A 134 -11.92 7.15 -11.36
CA SER A 134 -12.98 8.16 -11.32
C SER A 134 -13.16 8.85 -9.96
N VAL A 135 -12.78 8.22 -8.84
CA VAL A 135 -13.06 8.78 -7.51
C VAL A 135 -11.87 9.57 -6.94
N CYS A 136 -10.64 9.11 -7.19
CA CYS A 136 -9.45 9.74 -6.59
C CYS A 136 -8.90 10.94 -7.38
N THR A 137 -9.18 11.04 -8.69
CA THR A 137 -8.66 12.14 -9.52
C THR A 137 -9.52 13.39 -9.47
N LEU A 138 -10.84 13.26 -9.24
CA LEU A 138 -11.76 14.40 -9.23
C LEU A 138 -11.82 15.16 -7.89
N ASN A 139 -11.53 14.51 -6.75
CA ASN A 139 -11.69 15.12 -5.42
C ASN A 139 -10.38 15.43 -4.69
N SER A 140 -9.22 15.05 -5.22
CA SER A 140 -7.95 15.31 -4.53
C SER A 140 -7.34 16.64 -4.94
N ARG A 141 -7.69 17.72 -4.22
CA ARG A 141 -6.91 18.98 -4.20
C ARG A 141 -5.46 18.80 -3.67
N ARG A 142 -5.07 17.57 -3.32
CA ARG A 142 -3.75 17.19 -2.82
C ARG A 142 -3.17 16.04 -3.63
N GLY A 143 -2.89 16.26 -4.91
CA GLY A 143 -1.83 15.59 -5.69
C GLY A 143 -1.64 14.07 -5.53
N CYS A 144 -2.70 13.32 -5.19
CA CYS A 144 -2.56 11.90 -4.93
C CYS A 144 -2.53 11.21 -6.29
N GLY A 145 -1.32 10.89 -6.76
CA GLY A 145 -1.11 10.20 -8.03
C GLY A 145 -1.93 8.91 -8.11
N ALA A 146 -2.23 8.47 -9.33
CA ALA A 146 -2.99 7.24 -9.58
C ALA A 146 -2.35 6.06 -8.83
N ARG A 147 -3.07 5.51 -7.85
CA ARG A 147 -2.66 4.37 -7.02
C ARG A 147 -3.01 3.07 -7.75
N ALA A 148 -2.06 2.53 -8.50
CA ALA A 148 -2.27 1.34 -9.31
C ALA A 148 -2.11 0.05 -8.49
N VAL A 149 -3.12 -0.82 -8.52
CA VAL A 149 -3.07 -2.15 -7.89
C VAL A 149 -3.20 -3.21 -8.98
N ASP A 150 -4.16 -3.02 -9.88
CA ASP A 150 -4.32 -3.81 -11.10
C ASP A 150 -3.69 -3.09 -12.29
N ILE A 151 -2.80 -3.79 -12.97
CA ILE A 151 -2.10 -3.31 -14.16
C ILE A 151 -2.17 -4.35 -15.26
N ALA A 152 -2.02 -3.91 -16.50
CA ALA A 152 -1.72 -4.84 -17.58
C ALA A 152 -0.77 -4.25 -18.61
N PHE A 153 0.06 -5.13 -19.16
CA PHE A 153 0.92 -4.80 -20.26
C PHE A 153 0.12 -4.67 -21.56
N THR A 154 0.25 -3.55 -22.26
CA THR A 154 -0.44 -3.23 -23.51
C THR A 154 0.57 -2.79 -24.58
N GLY A 155 0.15 -2.84 -25.84
CA GLY A 155 1.00 -2.53 -26.99
C GLY A 155 0.63 -3.43 -28.18
N GLN A 156 1.04 -3.02 -29.38
CA GLN A 156 0.79 -3.78 -30.61
C GLN A 156 1.74 -4.97 -30.79
N PHE A 157 2.86 -4.98 -30.05
CA PHE A 157 3.86 -6.03 -30.09
C PHE A 157 3.90 -6.77 -28.73
N PRO A 158 4.18 -8.09 -28.71
CA PRO A 158 4.38 -8.85 -27.47
C PRO A 158 5.42 -8.19 -26.54
N GLY A 159 6.32 -7.39 -27.12
CA GLY A 159 6.77 -6.14 -26.51
C GLY A 159 7.77 -6.28 -25.37
N GLY A 160 8.71 -7.22 -25.55
CA GLY A 160 10.00 -7.24 -24.87
C GLY A 160 9.96 -7.51 -23.36
N ASN A 161 11.14 -7.63 -22.79
CA ASN A 161 11.31 -7.83 -21.35
C ASN A 161 11.04 -6.50 -20.63
N ARG A 162 9.95 -6.42 -19.89
CA ARG A 162 9.51 -5.20 -19.20
C ARG A 162 9.01 -5.56 -17.81
N SER A 163 9.34 -4.70 -16.87
CA SER A 163 9.08 -4.92 -15.46
C SER A 163 8.37 -3.72 -14.87
N VAL A 164 7.50 -3.97 -13.89
CA VAL A 164 6.91 -2.93 -13.06
C VAL A 164 7.33 -3.21 -11.63
N ARG A 165 7.83 -2.18 -10.94
CA ARG A 165 8.22 -2.27 -9.53
C ARG A 165 7.16 -1.65 -8.64
N ALA A 166 7.26 -1.91 -7.33
CA ALA A 166 6.45 -1.20 -6.35
C ALA A 166 6.84 0.28 -6.24
N ASN A 167 5.89 1.10 -5.77
CA ASN A 167 6.02 2.54 -5.55
C ASN A 167 7.00 2.96 -4.45
N THR A 168 7.38 2.02 -3.59
CA THR A 168 8.40 2.23 -2.56
C THR A 168 9.13 0.92 -2.30
N SER A 169 10.34 1.00 -1.77
CA SER A 169 11.11 -0.17 -1.35
C SER A 169 10.53 -0.81 -0.09
N ILE A 170 10.81 -2.10 0.11
CA ILE A 170 10.63 -2.74 1.41
C ILE A 170 11.69 -2.15 2.37
N PRO A 171 11.30 -1.51 3.49
CA PRO A 171 12.26 -0.99 4.45
C PRO A 171 13.14 -2.11 5.06
N PRO A 172 14.45 -1.89 5.25
CA PRO A 172 15.35 -2.89 5.81
C PRO A 172 15.26 -3.01 7.35
N THR A 173 14.47 -2.15 7.99
CA THR A 173 14.30 -2.10 9.45
C THR A 173 12.89 -2.51 9.86
N PHE A 174 12.66 -2.63 11.16
CA PHE A 174 11.31 -2.77 11.71
C PHE A 174 10.40 -1.64 11.21
N ARG A 175 9.20 -2.02 10.79
CA ARG A 175 8.15 -1.10 10.35
C ARG A 175 6.78 -1.56 10.83
N VAL A 176 5.86 -0.62 10.94
CA VAL A 176 4.44 -0.95 11.11
C VAL A 176 3.95 -1.73 9.89
N GLN A 177 3.24 -2.82 10.12
CA GLN A 177 2.60 -3.61 9.09
C GLN A 177 1.14 -3.88 9.47
N VAL A 178 0.28 -3.81 8.46
CA VAL A 178 -1.13 -4.20 8.59
C VAL A 178 -1.34 -5.55 7.90
N TYR A 179 -2.01 -6.45 8.62
CA TYR A 179 -2.38 -7.78 8.16
C TYR A 179 -3.90 -7.87 8.06
N LYS A 180 -4.42 -8.15 6.87
CA LYS A 180 -5.85 -8.44 6.67
C LYS A 180 -6.07 -9.93 6.95
N GLN A 181 -6.91 -10.24 7.93
CA GLN A 181 -7.21 -11.62 8.35
C GLN A 181 -8.70 -11.89 8.21
N ARG A 182 -9.05 -13.05 7.66
CA ARG A 182 -10.45 -13.51 7.68
C ARG A 182 -10.80 -13.96 9.09
N ILE A 183 -11.97 -13.54 9.58
CA ILE A 183 -12.47 -13.98 10.89
C ILE A 183 -12.95 -15.43 10.75
N PRO A 184 -12.44 -16.37 11.56
CA PRO A 184 -12.92 -17.75 11.55
C PRO A 184 -14.43 -17.81 11.78
N HIS A 185 -15.12 -18.71 11.08
CA HIS A 185 -16.57 -18.90 11.19
C HIS A 185 -17.43 -17.67 10.82
N SER A 186 -16.86 -16.73 10.05
CA SER A 186 -17.61 -15.66 9.40
C SER A 186 -17.49 -15.78 7.88
N ASP A 187 -18.64 -15.80 7.20
CA ASP A 187 -18.71 -16.08 5.76
C ASP A 187 -17.96 -15.06 4.91
N SER A 188 -17.73 -13.84 5.41
CA SER A 188 -17.07 -12.78 4.63
C SER A 188 -16.40 -11.67 5.45
N ARG A 189 -16.36 -11.76 6.79
CA ARG A 189 -15.76 -10.69 7.59
C ARG A 189 -14.25 -10.83 7.70
N PHE A 190 -13.59 -9.69 7.61
CA PHE A 190 -12.16 -9.55 7.84
C PHE A 190 -11.94 -8.65 9.04
N LYS A 191 -10.77 -8.78 9.63
CA LYS A 191 -10.20 -7.82 10.58
C LYS A 191 -8.80 -7.41 10.12
N TYR A 192 -8.37 -6.24 10.55
CA TYR A 192 -7.01 -5.78 10.38
C TYR A 192 -6.23 -5.92 11.68
N GLN A 193 -5.11 -6.62 11.64
CA GLN A 193 -4.16 -6.68 12.74
C GLN A 193 -2.96 -5.79 12.47
N ILE A 194 -2.62 -4.96 13.45
CA ILE A 194 -1.51 -4.01 13.39
C ILE A 194 -0.34 -4.61 14.15
N GLY A 195 0.76 -4.87 13.44
CA GLY A 195 1.98 -5.41 14.00
C GLY A 195 3.21 -4.61 13.60
N VAL A 196 4.37 -5.12 13.98
CA VAL A 196 5.68 -4.61 13.57
C VAL A 196 6.49 -5.77 13.00
N THR A 197 7.12 -5.57 11.84
CA THR A 197 7.91 -6.62 11.17
C THR A 197 9.19 -6.05 10.57
N ALA A 198 10.23 -6.89 10.50
CA ALA A 198 11.45 -6.62 9.75
C ALA A 198 11.44 -7.28 8.36
N SER A 199 10.49 -8.17 8.08
CA SER A 199 10.44 -8.95 6.84
C SER A 199 9.50 -8.34 5.80
N GLY A 200 9.77 -8.59 4.52
CA GLY A 200 8.87 -8.28 3.42
C GLY A 200 8.01 -9.48 3.04
N TYR A 201 6.75 -9.24 2.71
CA TYR A 201 5.86 -10.24 2.12
C TYR A 201 5.00 -9.53 1.06
N PHE A 202 4.79 -10.19 -0.07
CA PHE A 202 3.92 -9.70 -1.13
C PHE A 202 3.20 -10.87 -1.80
N GLU A 203 2.01 -10.60 -2.30
CA GLU A 203 1.23 -11.51 -3.11
C GLU A 203 0.92 -10.83 -4.44
N ILE A 204 0.96 -11.60 -5.52
CA ILE A 204 0.59 -11.13 -6.86
C ILE A 204 -0.39 -12.14 -7.43
N SER A 205 -1.55 -11.66 -7.86
CA SER A 205 -2.51 -12.46 -8.61
C SER A 205 -2.32 -12.20 -10.10
N ILE A 206 -2.16 -13.27 -10.87
CA ILE A 206 -2.04 -13.20 -12.33
C ILE A 206 -3.36 -13.72 -12.89
N ALA A 207 -4.01 -12.93 -13.75
CA ALA A 207 -5.27 -13.30 -14.38
C ALA A 207 -5.21 -13.05 -15.90
N PRO A 208 -5.85 -13.91 -16.71
CA PRO A 208 -6.03 -13.65 -18.12
C PRO A 208 -6.80 -12.33 -18.35
N ARG A 209 -6.46 -11.61 -19.42
CA ARG A 209 -7.19 -10.39 -19.78
C ARG A 209 -8.60 -10.75 -20.22
N LYS A 210 -9.63 -10.27 -19.51
CA LYS A 210 -11.06 -10.51 -19.80
C LYS A 210 -11.52 -10.07 -21.21
N GLN A 211 -10.73 -9.24 -21.91
CA GLN A 211 -11.06 -8.66 -23.23
C GLN A 211 -10.52 -9.45 -24.44
N GLU A 212 -9.95 -10.65 -24.27
CA GLU A 212 -9.47 -11.45 -25.40
C GLU A 212 -10.57 -12.08 -26.27
N GLN A 213 -11.86 -11.88 -25.96
CA GLN A 213 -12.95 -12.44 -26.77
C GLN A 213 -13.42 -11.58 -27.96
N GLN A 214 -13.00 -10.31 -28.13
CA GLN A 214 -13.61 -9.47 -29.19
C GLN A 214 -12.68 -8.80 -30.20
N GLN A 215 -11.36 -8.69 -29.98
CA GLN A 215 -10.47 -8.13 -31.00
C GLN A 215 -9.13 -8.87 -31.01
N ARG A 216 -9.07 -9.97 -31.76
CA ARG A 216 -7.82 -10.62 -32.14
C ARG A 216 -7.04 -9.69 -33.07
N GLN A 217 -6.30 -8.73 -32.51
CA GLN A 217 -5.09 -8.29 -33.22
C GLN A 217 -4.13 -9.50 -33.20
N PRO A 218 -3.59 -9.92 -34.35
CA PRO A 218 -2.68 -11.05 -34.39
C PRO A 218 -1.43 -10.69 -33.58
N ARG A 219 -1.31 -11.24 -32.38
CA ARG A 219 -0.04 -11.22 -31.66
C ARG A 219 0.94 -12.00 -32.50
N ILE A 220 2.00 -11.34 -32.97
CA ILE A 220 3.10 -11.98 -33.68
C ILE A 220 3.73 -12.97 -32.68
N SER A 221 3.57 -14.28 -32.93
CA SER A 221 4.18 -15.45 -32.26
C SER A 221 4.87 -15.23 -30.89
N GLY A 222 4.38 -15.92 -29.86
CA GLY A 222 5.03 -16.06 -28.55
C GLY A 222 4.04 -16.40 -27.44
N SER A 223 4.46 -17.14 -26.42
CA SER A 223 3.67 -17.33 -25.19
C SER A 223 3.87 -16.14 -24.24
N ASP A 224 2.79 -15.64 -23.65
CA ASP A 224 2.89 -14.64 -22.58
C ASP A 224 3.59 -15.27 -21.37
N LEU A 225 4.68 -14.66 -20.93
CA LEU A 225 5.46 -15.12 -19.77
C LEU A 225 5.49 -14.02 -18.71
N THR A 226 5.37 -14.43 -17.45
CA THR A 226 5.50 -13.53 -16.30
C THR A 226 6.61 -14.03 -15.41
N SER A 227 7.54 -13.14 -15.09
CA SER A 227 8.54 -13.34 -14.05
C SER A 227 8.29 -12.38 -12.89
N ILE A 228 8.55 -12.85 -11.68
CA ILE A 228 8.39 -12.08 -10.44
C ILE A 228 9.72 -12.04 -9.71
N GLY A 229 9.98 -11.00 -8.94
CA GLY A 229 11.26 -10.90 -8.28
C GLY A 229 11.42 -9.70 -7.39
N VAL A 230 12.61 -9.60 -6.81
CA VAL A 230 13.07 -8.46 -6.02
C VAL A 230 14.31 -7.88 -6.67
N GLY A 231 14.43 -6.55 -6.65
CA GLY A 231 15.56 -5.86 -7.23
C GLY A 231 15.88 -4.59 -6.48
N THR A 232 17.12 -4.15 -6.62
CA THR A 232 17.55 -2.82 -6.19
C THR A 232 16.96 -1.74 -7.09
N ASP A 233 17.09 -0.48 -6.68
CA ASP A 233 16.71 0.69 -7.49
C ASP A 233 17.48 0.78 -8.82
N HIS A 234 18.62 0.09 -8.94
CA HIS A 234 19.44 0.00 -10.14
C HIS A 234 18.98 -1.04 -11.19
N PHE A 235 17.98 -1.87 -10.89
CA PHE A 235 17.47 -2.85 -11.85
C PHE A 235 16.83 -2.16 -13.08
N CYS A 236 17.18 -2.62 -14.28
CA CYS A 236 16.62 -2.07 -15.52
C CYS A 236 15.17 -2.55 -15.74
N LEU A 237 14.21 -1.62 -15.65
CA LEU A 237 12.78 -1.95 -15.83
C LEU A 237 12.37 -2.24 -17.28
N VAL A 238 13.25 -1.97 -18.25
CA VAL A 238 13.02 -2.19 -19.69
C VAL A 238 14.21 -2.95 -20.26
N GLY A 239 13.93 -3.90 -21.15
CA GLY A 239 14.92 -4.77 -21.77
C GLY A 239 15.32 -5.98 -20.92
N LYS A 240 14.92 -6.05 -19.64
CA LYS A 240 15.29 -7.14 -18.72
C LYS A 240 14.12 -7.68 -17.91
N GLN A 241 14.23 -8.97 -17.58
CA GLN A 241 13.40 -9.63 -16.59
C GLN A 241 14.13 -9.69 -15.24
N PRO A 242 13.42 -9.76 -14.10
CA PRO A 242 14.06 -9.96 -12.80
C PRO A 242 14.97 -11.19 -12.82
N GLY A 243 16.18 -11.08 -12.26
CA GLY A 243 17.19 -12.13 -12.25
C GLY A 243 18.17 -12.09 -13.43
N TRP A 244 17.93 -11.27 -14.45
CA TRP A 244 18.83 -11.17 -15.61
C TRP A 244 20.05 -10.28 -15.39
N ASP A 245 20.09 -9.50 -14.32
CA ASP A 245 21.25 -8.70 -13.96
C ASP A 245 21.69 -8.93 -12.51
N ARG A 246 22.82 -8.33 -12.14
CA ARG A 246 23.36 -8.39 -10.78
C ARG A 246 22.52 -7.62 -9.75
N HIS A 247 21.52 -6.87 -10.19
CA HIS A 247 20.72 -5.97 -9.37
C HIS A 247 19.35 -6.55 -9.03
N SER A 248 19.08 -7.80 -9.42
CA SER A 248 17.80 -8.46 -9.22
C SER A 248 17.93 -9.97 -9.00
N PHE A 249 16.92 -10.52 -8.33
CA PHE A 249 16.64 -11.96 -8.23
C PHE A 249 15.24 -12.18 -8.78
N GLY A 250 15.04 -13.21 -9.59
CA GLY A 250 13.75 -13.48 -10.23
C GLY A 250 13.39 -14.95 -10.28
N TYR A 251 12.10 -15.21 -10.29
CA TYR A 251 11.48 -16.50 -10.54
C TYR A 251 10.69 -16.41 -11.85
N HIS A 252 10.93 -17.35 -12.75
CA HIS A 252 10.42 -17.30 -14.13
C HIS A 252 9.30 -18.32 -14.34
N GLY A 253 8.24 -17.91 -15.03
CA GLY A 253 7.02 -18.72 -15.18
C GLY A 253 7.04 -19.71 -16.34
N ASP A 254 8.00 -19.61 -17.26
CA ASP A 254 8.20 -20.57 -18.36
C ASP A 254 8.83 -21.88 -17.89
N ASP A 255 9.82 -21.82 -17.02
CA ASP A 255 10.61 -22.98 -16.58
C ASP A 255 10.56 -23.26 -15.07
N GLY A 256 10.00 -22.33 -14.28
CA GLY A 256 9.92 -22.46 -12.83
C GLY A 256 11.28 -22.35 -12.13
N GLN A 257 12.27 -21.71 -12.73
CA GLN A 257 13.61 -21.58 -12.17
C GLN A 257 13.87 -20.21 -11.53
N TYR A 258 14.86 -20.19 -10.64
CA TYR A 258 15.36 -18.99 -10.00
C TYR A 258 16.61 -18.47 -10.73
N TYR A 259 16.62 -17.17 -11.00
CA TYR A 259 17.65 -16.47 -11.76
C TYR A 259 18.29 -15.34 -10.95
N HIS A 260 19.60 -15.18 -11.10
CA HIS A 260 20.39 -14.04 -10.63
C HIS A 260 21.63 -13.89 -11.49
N LYS A 261 21.82 -12.72 -12.11
CA LYS A 261 22.98 -12.42 -12.97
C LYS A 261 23.19 -13.46 -14.10
N THR A 262 22.10 -14.02 -14.60
CA THR A 262 22.12 -15.12 -15.58
C THR A 262 21.43 -14.78 -16.89
N GLY A 263 21.01 -13.52 -17.07
CA GLY A 263 20.41 -13.04 -18.32
C GLY A 263 21.45 -12.50 -19.29
N TYR A 264 21.11 -12.58 -20.58
CA TYR A 264 21.87 -12.01 -21.69
C TYR A 264 21.67 -10.49 -21.81
#